data_AF-A0A522MKS0-F1
#
_entry.id   AF-A0A522MKS0-F1
#
_cell.length_a   1.000
_cell.length_b   1.000
_cell.length_c   1.000
_cell.angle_alpha   90.00
_cell.angle_beta   90.00
_cell.angle_gamma   90.00
#
_symmetry.space_group_name_H-M   'P 1'
#
loop_
_entity.id
_entity.type
_entity.pdbx_description
1 polymer ?
#
loop_
_entity_poly.entity_id
_entity_poly.type
_entity_poly.pdbx_seq_one_letter_code
_entity_poly.pdbx_strand_id
1 'polypeptide(L)' 'MKCRICGRALDQRDAPLSMNCGGDCWGCIGEIEADLGNAESIKQVREEHVRGLRPGWIDPAKQ' A
#
# COMPACT_ATOMS: atom_id res chain seq x y z
N MET A 1 6.69 -15.87 3.63
CA MET A 1 6.62 -15.42 2.22
C MET A 1 7.06 -13.96 2.14
N LYS A 2 7.58 -13.47 1.01
CA LYS A 2 8.02 -12.09 0.84
C LYS A 2 7.37 -11.47 -0.40
N CYS A 3 7.08 -10.17 -0.33
CA CYS A 3 6.63 -9.36 -1.46
C CYS A 3 7.68 -9.41 -2.58
N ARG A 4 7.27 -9.57 -3.84
CA ARG A 4 8.18 -9.65 -4.98
C ARG A 4 8.64 -8.27 -5.46
N ILE A 5 7.92 -7.22 -5.10
CA ILE A 5 8.24 -5.83 -5.48
C ILE A 5 9.28 -5.22 -4.54
N CYS A 6 9.04 -5.26 -3.22
CA CYS A 6 9.90 -4.59 -2.23
C CYS A 6 10.62 -5.55 -1.26
N GLY A 7 10.39 -6.86 -1.35
CA GLY A 7 11.04 -7.85 -0.48
C GLY A 7 10.50 -7.92 0.96
N ARG A 8 9.50 -7.11 1.31
CA ARG A 8 8.88 -7.09 2.64
C ARG A 8 8.30 -8.46 3.01
N ALA A 9 8.47 -8.88 4.26
CA ALA A 9 7.82 -10.10 4.77
C ALA A 9 6.29 -9.94 4.75
N LEU A 10 5.58 -10.93 4.24
CA LEU A 10 4.11 -10.91 4.16
C LEU A 10 3.48 -11.46 5.45
N ASP A 11 2.17 -11.20 5.61
CA ASP A 11 1.32 -11.72 6.68
C ASP A 11 1.80 -11.37 8.09
N GLN A 12 2.41 -10.19 8.22
CA GLN A 12 2.86 -9.65 9.50
C GLN A 12 1.69 -8.96 10.21
N ARG A 13 1.23 -9.54 11.32
CA ARG A 13 0.05 -9.06 12.07
C ARG A 13 0.16 -7.60 12.51
N ASP A 14 1.35 -7.17 12.87
CA ASP A 14 1.61 -5.81 13.38
C ASP A 14 2.01 -4.81 12.29
N ALA A 15 2.00 -5.23 11.01
CA ALA A 15 2.34 -4.37 9.89
C ALA A 15 1.23 -4.42 8.84
N PRO A 16 0.24 -3.50 8.90
CA PRO A 16 -0.92 -3.48 8.00
C PRO A 16 -0.55 -3.50 6.52
N LEU A 17 0.53 -2.81 6.16
CA LEU A 17 1.08 -2.76 4.79
C LEU A 17 1.76 -4.06 4.33
N SER A 18 1.83 -5.08 5.18
CA SER A 18 2.44 -6.39 4.88
C SER A 18 1.39 -7.46 4.58
N MET A 19 0.10 -7.09 4.55
CA MET A 19 -0.97 -8.00 4.16
C MET A 19 -0.68 -8.61 2.79
N ASN A 20 -0.90 -9.91 2.65
CA ASN A 20 -0.61 -10.64 1.43
C ASN A 20 -1.73 -10.46 0.40
N CYS A 21 -1.43 -9.74 -0.67
CA CYS A 21 -2.31 -9.46 -1.81
C CYS A 21 -1.94 -10.37 -3.00
N GLY A 22 -1.89 -11.69 -2.77
CA GLY A 22 -1.59 -12.66 -3.84
C GLY A 22 -0.10 -12.81 -4.17
N GLY A 23 0.78 -12.65 -3.16
CA GLY A 23 2.24 -12.79 -3.28
C GLY A 23 3.00 -11.47 -3.19
N ASP A 24 2.30 -10.35 -3.17
CA ASP A 24 2.84 -9.00 -2.99
C ASP A 24 2.18 -8.34 -1.79
N CYS A 25 2.86 -7.36 -1.19
CA CYS A 25 2.33 -6.71 0.01
C CYS A 25 1.32 -5.62 -0.36
N TRP A 26 0.33 -5.41 0.51
CA TRP A 26 -0.61 -4.29 0.39
C TRP A 26 0.08 -2.92 0.27
N GLY A 27 1.25 -2.76 0.90
CA GLY A 27 2.09 -1.57 0.71
C GLY A 27 2.36 -1.28 -0.76
N CYS A 28 2.80 -2.27 -1.54
CA CYS A 28 3.07 -2.06 -2.96
C CYS A 28 1.81 -2.07 -3.81
N ILE A 29 0.91 -3.04 -3.59
CA ILE A 29 -0.29 -3.19 -4.40
C ILE A 29 -1.23 -2.00 -4.23
N GLY A 30 -1.48 -1.55 -3.00
CA GLY A 30 -2.35 -0.41 -2.75
C GLY A 30 -1.83 0.88 -3.40
N GLU A 31 -0.52 1.12 -3.39
CA GLU A 31 0.11 2.27 -4.08
C GLU A 31 -0.08 2.18 -5.59
N ILE A 32 0.24 1.03 -6.19
CA ILE A 32 0.10 0.81 -7.64
C ILE A 32 -1.36 0.96 -8.08
N GLU A 33 -2.30 0.36 -7.35
CA GLU A 33 -3.72 0.47 -7.66
C GLU A 33 -4.22 1.90 -7.49
N ALA A 34 -3.73 2.63 -6.47
CA ALA A 34 -4.08 4.03 -6.28
C ALA A 34 -3.57 4.90 -7.44
N ASP A 35 -2.33 4.68 -7.89
CA ASP A 35 -1.74 5.37 -9.03
C ASP A 35 -2.45 5.04 -10.35
N LEU A 36 -3.01 3.82 -10.47
CA LEU A 36 -3.83 3.41 -11.61
C LEU A 36 -5.29 3.91 -11.54
N GLY A 37 -5.67 4.66 -10.49
CA GLY A 37 -6.98 5.27 -10.38
C GLY A 37 -8.05 4.43 -9.67
N ASN A 38 -7.68 3.35 -8.98
CA ASN A 38 -8.64 2.55 -8.20
C ASN A 38 -9.17 3.38 -7.01
N ALA A 39 -10.47 3.67 -7.00
CA ALA A 39 -11.07 4.53 -5.98
C ALA A 39 -10.99 3.98 -4.55
N GLU A 40 -11.10 2.66 -4.37
CA GLU A 40 -11.00 2.03 -3.05
C GLU A 40 -9.56 2.07 -2.54
N SER A 41 -8.60 1.73 -3.39
CA SER A 41 -7.17 1.77 -3.04
C SER A 41 -6.73 3.21 -2.76
N ILE A 42 -7.15 4.20 -3.57
CA ILE A 42 -6.91 5.63 -3.29
C ILE A 42 -7.43 6.01 -1.90
N LYS A 43 -8.68 5.67 -1.59
CA LYS A 43 -9.28 6.00 -0.30
C LYS A 43 -8.47 5.41 0.85
N GLN A 44 -8.14 4.13 0.77
CA GLN A 44 -7.41 3.43 1.83
C GLN A 44 -5.97 3.94 1.97
N VAL A 45 -5.25 4.14 0.87
CA VAL A 45 -3.88 4.68 0.86
C VAL A 45 -3.82 6.10 1.43
N ARG A 46 -4.83 6.94 1.16
CA ARG A 46 -4.97 8.26 1.81
C ARG A 46 -5.10 8.14 3.32
N GLU A 47 -5.98 7.28 3.81
CA GLU A 47 -6.15 7.05 5.25
C GLU A 47 -4.85 6.54 5.90
N GLU A 48 -4.10 5.67 5.21
CA GLU A 48 -2.81 5.17 5.66
C GLU A 48 -1.73 6.24 5.69
N HIS A 49 -1.71 7.12 4.68
CA HIS A 49 -0.80 8.25 4.65
C HIS A 49 -1.08 9.25 5.79
N VAL A 50 -2.35 9.57 6.06
CA VAL A 50 -2.76 10.42 7.19
C VAL A 50 -2.34 9.81 8.54
N ARG A 51 -2.33 8.47 8.64
CA ARG A 51 -1.83 7.75 9.82
C ARG A 51 -0.30 7.65 9.89
N GLY A 52 0.42 8.19 8.91
CA GLY A 52 1.88 8.17 8.84
C GLY A 52 2.48 6.83 8.39
N LEU A 53 1.66 5.90 7.88
CA LEU A 53 2.13 4.57 7.46
C LEU A 53 2.86 4.60 6.11
N ARG A 54 2.60 5.62 5.29
CA ARG A 54 3.18 5.81 3.95
C ARG A 54 3.94 7.15 3.86
N PRO A 55 5.11 7.25 4.50
CA PRO A 55 5.92 8.47 4.42
C PRO A 55 6.35 8.69 2.96
N GLY A 56 6.06 9.87 2.42
CA GLY A 56 6.44 10.24 1.06
C GLY A 56 5.47 9.86 -0.05
N TRP A 57 4.34 9.21 0.26
CA TRP A 57 3.27 9.04 -0.73
C TRP A 57 2.62 10.39 -1.07
N ILE A 58 2.41 10.63 -2.37
CA ILE A 58 1.76 11.84 -2.89
C ILE A 58 0.41 11.42 -3.44
N ASP A 59 -0.64 12.12 -3.01
CA ASP A 59 -2.00 11.88 -3.50
C ASP A 59 -2.10 12.17 -5.02
N PRO A 60 -2.44 11.17 -5.87
CA PRO A 60 -2.53 11.36 -7.31
C PRO A 60 -3.55 12.43 -7.72
N ALA A 61 -4.57 12.70 -6.90
CA ALA A 61 -5.53 13.77 -7.18
C ALA A 61 -5.01 15.18 -6.81
N LYS A 62 -3.82 15.27 -6.19
CA LYS A 62 -3.15 16.52 -5.85
C LYS A 62 -1.88 16.77 -6.68
N GLN A 63 -1.59 15.90 -7.65
CA GLN A 63 -0.57 16.11 -8.68
C GLN A 63 -1.17 16.94 -9.82
#